data_AF-A0A2C6K097-F1
#
_entry.id   AF-A0A2C6K097-F1
#
_cell.length_a   1.000
_cell.length_b   1.000
_cell.length_c   1.000
_cell.angle_alpha   90.00
_cell.angle_beta   90.00
_cell.angle_gamma   90.00
#
_symmetry.space_group_name_H-M   'P 1'
#
loop_
_entity.id
_entity.type
_entity.pdbx_description
1 polymer ?
#
loop_
_entity_poly.entity_id
_entity_poly.type
_entity_poly.pdbx_seq_one_letter_code
_entity_poly.pdbx_strand_id
1 'polypeptide(L)'
;VYVSDLQTVDADPLADIQPWHRDNSSRSLTVLIPLYDVQEANGPTELILKSHLLYPSHRHSHLSPKMKGSGGWRCRWEMWREFFFSFFAETEGSIRPCLKAGDILIYDSRVIHRG
;
A
#
# COMPACT_ATOMS: atom_id res chain seq x y z
N VAL A 1 13.02 5.36 -18.00
CA VAL A 1 11.74 4.94 -18.60
C VAL A 1 10.80 4.62 -17.46
N TYR A 2 9.65 5.29 -17.37
CA TYR A 2 8.58 4.86 -16.49
C TYR A 2 7.78 3.81 -17.26
N VAL A 3 7.67 2.62 -16.70
CA VAL A 3 6.88 1.54 -17.27
C VAL A 3 5.57 1.53 -16.51
N SER A 4 4.48 1.79 -17.21
CA SER A 4 3.13 1.54 -16.70
C SER A 4 2.72 0.13 -17.12
N ASP A 5 2.09 -0.58 -16.21
CA ASP A 5 1.43 -1.84 -16.49
C ASP A 5 -0.07 -1.69 -16.22
N LEU A 6 -0.89 -2.44 -16.95
CA LEU A 6 -2.34 -2.47 -16.79
C LEU A 6 -2.78 -3.91 -16.70
N GLN A 7 -3.46 -4.23 -15.61
CA GLN A 7 -4.01 -5.54 -15.35
C GLN A 7 -5.51 -5.43 -15.04
N THR A 8 -6.29 -6.36 -15.56
CA THR A 8 -7.67 -6.60 -15.13
C THR A 8 -7.67 -7.61 -13.98
N VAL A 9 -8.46 -7.33 -12.94
CA VAL A 9 -8.61 -8.22 -11.79
C VAL A 9 -10.08 -8.55 -11.66
N ASP A 10 -10.38 -9.84 -11.74
CA ASP A 10 -11.72 -10.38 -11.61
C ASP A 10 -11.83 -11.10 -10.25
N ALA A 11 -12.95 -10.90 -9.56
CA ALA A 11 -13.27 -11.55 -8.30
C ALA A 11 -14.62 -12.27 -8.44
N ASP A 12 -14.57 -13.52 -8.88
CA ASP A 12 -15.76 -14.36 -8.94
C ASP A 12 -16.29 -14.67 -7.52
N PRO A 13 -17.59 -14.93 -7.36
CA PRO A 13 -18.12 -15.38 -6.08
C PRO A 13 -17.36 -16.59 -5.56
N LEU A 14 -16.91 -16.52 -4.29
CA LEU A 14 -16.09 -17.55 -3.63
C LEU A 14 -14.66 -17.69 -4.18
N ALA A 15 -14.16 -16.72 -4.93
CA ALA A 15 -12.74 -16.67 -5.28
C ALA A 15 -11.86 -16.66 -4.00
N ASP A 16 -10.70 -17.32 -4.09
CA ASP A 16 -9.73 -17.33 -3.01
C ASP A 16 -9.17 -15.92 -2.75
N ILE A 17 -8.99 -15.59 -1.48
CA ILE A 17 -8.40 -14.33 -1.05
C ILE A 17 -6.92 -14.31 -1.44
N GLN A 18 -6.46 -13.22 -2.05
CA GLN A 18 -5.05 -13.07 -2.37
C GLN A 18 -4.23 -12.97 -1.07
N PRO A 19 -3.04 -13.58 -1.02
CA PRO A 19 -2.15 -13.39 0.11
C PRO A 19 -1.72 -11.91 0.17
N TRP A 20 -1.39 -11.45 1.38
CA TRP A 20 -0.81 -10.12 1.56
C TRP A 20 0.47 -9.95 0.74
N HIS A 21 0.49 -8.95 -0.12
CA HIS A 21 1.62 -8.68 -1.01
C HIS A 21 1.78 -7.19 -1.28
N ARG A 22 2.81 -6.86 -2.04
CA ARG A 22 3.07 -5.54 -2.62
C ARG A 22 3.38 -5.74 -4.09
N ASP A 23 2.98 -4.81 -4.94
CA ASP A 23 3.23 -4.94 -6.38
C ASP A 23 4.68 -4.58 -6.73
N ASN A 24 5.27 -3.65 -5.97
CA ASN A 24 6.58 -3.12 -6.31
C ASN A 24 7.47 -2.87 -5.07
N SER A 25 8.78 -2.88 -5.32
CA SER A 25 9.79 -2.42 -4.37
C SER A 25 10.23 -0.97 -4.63
N SER A 26 10.01 -0.47 -5.86
CA SER A 26 10.30 0.90 -6.27
C SER A 26 9.15 1.84 -5.96
N ARG A 27 9.41 3.16 -5.99
CA ARG A 27 8.35 4.18 -5.87
C ARG A 27 7.53 4.23 -7.15
N SER A 28 6.27 3.88 -7.03
CA SER A 28 5.25 3.96 -8.08
C SER A 28 3.88 4.14 -7.44
N LEU A 29 2.89 4.42 -8.27
CA LEU A 29 1.50 4.48 -7.85
C LEU A 29 0.77 3.29 -8.45
N THR A 30 -0.06 2.65 -7.66
CA THR A 30 -1.10 1.74 -8.15
C THR A 30 -2.41 2.52 -8.18
N VAL A 31 -3.13 2.42 -9.30
CA VAL A 31 -4.43 3.06 -9.52
C VAL A 31 -5.45 1.96 -9.78
N LEU A 32 -6.41 1.83 -8.87
CA LEU A 32 -7.50 0.87 -8.98
C LEU A 32 -8.78 1.62 -9.33
N ILE A 33 -9.43 1.17 -10.41
CA ILE A 33 -10.71 1.70 -10.89
C ILE A 33 -11.69 0.53 -10.92
N PRO A 34 -12.65 0.47 -9.99
CA PRO A 34 -13.61 -0.61 -9.95
C PRO A 34 -14.62 -0.43 -11.09
N LEU A 35 -14.84 -1.52 -11.84
CA LEU A 35 -15.80 -1.55 -12.95
C LEU A 35 -17.23 -1.85 -12.46
N TYR A 36 -17.36 -2.28 -11.21
CA TYR A 36 -18.63 -2.54 -10.49
C TYR A 36 -18.55 -1.98 -9.08
N ASP A 37 -19.69 -1.79 -8.44
CA ASP A 37 -19.73 -1.38 -7.03
C ASP A 37 -18.99 -2.38 -6.14
N VAL A 38 -17.99 -1.90 -5.42
CA VAL A 38 -17.21 -2.63 -4.42
C VAL A 38 -17.82 -2.37 -3.04
N GLN A 39 -18.25 -3.42 -2.39
CA GLN A 39 -18.89 -3.42 -1.07
C GLN A 39 -18.14 -4.40 -0.17
N GLU A 40 -18.33 -4.29 1.14
CA GLU A 40 -17.73 -5.22 2.09
C GLU A 40 -18.04 -6.70 1.76
N ALA A 41 -19.22 -6.97 1.21
CA ALA A 41 -19.69 -8.32 0.90
C ALA A 41 -19.08 -8.96 -0.37
N ASN A 42 -18.44 -8.18 -1.27
CA ASN A 42 -17.92 -8.71 -2.55
C ASN A 42 -16.40 -8.59 -2.71
N GLY A 43 -15.67 -8.51 -1.59
CA GLY A 43 -14.21 -8.58 -1.59
C GLY A 43 -13.56 -7.24 -1.97
N PRO A 44 -13.67 -6.20 -1.12
CA PRO A 44 -12.95 -4.95 -1.36
C PRO A 44 -11.46 -5.16 -1.19
N THR A 45 -10.65 -4.44 -1.99
CA THR A 45 -9.20 -4.39 -1.76
C THR A 45 -8.91 -3.94 -0.33
N GLU A 46 -8.15 -4.75 0.38
CA GLU A 46 -7.76 -4.51 1.76
C GLU A 46 -6.34 -3.95 1.81
N LEU A 47 -6.15 -2.84 2.51
CA LEU A 47 -4.89 -2.11 2.56
C LEU A 47 -4.37 -2.00 3.99
N ILE A 48 -3.07 -2.17 4.18
CA ILE A 48 -2.41 -1.83 5.44
C ILE A 48 -1.84 -0.42 5.34
N LEU A 49 -2.43 0.53 6.06
CA LEU A 49 -2.00 1.93 6.02
C LEU A 49 -0.53 2.09 6.44
N LYS A 50 0.14 3.06 5.80
CA LYS A 50 1.56 3.41 6.01
C LYS A 50 2.58 2.26 5.85
N SER A 51 2.19 1.07 5.39
CA SER A 51 3.11 -0.08 5.19
C SER A 51 4.22 0.19 4.17
N HIS A 52 4.02 1.11 3.22
CA HIS A 52 5.07 1.56 2.29
C HIS A 52 6.30 2.20 2.99
N LEU A 53 6.17 2.67 4.24
CA LEU A 53 7.27 3.20 5.04
C LEU A 53 8.29 2.11 5.42
N LEU A 54 7.88 0.84 5.45
CA LEU A 54 8.77 -0.30 5.70
C LEU A 54 9.76 -0.53 4.55
N TYR A 55 9.50 0.07 3.38
CA TYR A 55 10.28 -0.12 2.15
C TYR A 55 10.76 1.22 1.58
N PRO A 56 11.63 1.95 2.29
CA PRO A 56 12.12 3.26 1.85
C PRO A 56 12.95 3.12 0.57
N SER A 57 12.71 3.99 -0.41
CA SER A 57 13.51 4.02 -1.65
C SER A 57 14.90 4.60 -1.39
N HIS A 58 15.94 4.03 -2.01
CA HIS A 58 17.32 4.53 -1.94
C HIS A 58 17.51 6.01 -2.35
N ARG A 59 16.57 6.61 -3.09
CA ARG A 59 16.64 8.02 -3.53
C ARG A 59 16.24 9.06 -2.48
N HIS A 60 15.94 8.67 -1.25
CA HIS A 60 15.85 9.61 -0.12
C HIS A 60 17.22 10.16 0.33
N SER A 61 18.30 9.93 -0.42
CA SER A 61 19.62 10.53 -0.19
C SER A 61 19.70 12.05 -0.46
N HIS A 62 18.67 12.67 -1.04
CA HIS A 62 18.61 14.13 -1.25
C HIS A 62 17.84 14.91 -0.17
N LEU A 63 17.02 14.23 0.65
CA LEU A 63 16.47 14.80 1.88
C LEU A 63 17.34 14.32 3.05
N SER A 64 18.46 15.02 3.23
CA SER A 64 19.46 14.93 4.32
C SER A 64 20.74 14.15 4.00
N PRO A 65 21.86 14.86 3.73
CA PRO A 65 23.22 14.32 3.76
C PRO A 65 23.63 13.67 5.12
N LYS A 66 22.76 13.70 6.14
CA LYS A 66 23.00 13.10 7.47
C LYS A 66 22.79 11.57 7.53
N MET A 67 22.29 10.94 6.46
CA MET A 67 21.98 9.49 6.42
C MET A 67 23.17 8.54 6.17
N LYS A 68 24.42 9.03 6.22
CA LYS A 68 25.63 8.18 6.17
C LYS A 68 26.31 7.96 7.52
N GLY A 69 25.73 8.49 8.61
CA GLY A 69 26.19 8.27 9.99
C GLY A 69 25.18 7.50 10.83
N SER A 70 25.55 7.23 12.08
CA SER A 70 24.90 6.46 13.16
C SER A 70 23.41 6.74 13.45
N GLY A 71 22.73 7.59 12.67
CA GLY A 71 21.31 7.96 12.78
C GLY A 71 20.33 7.09 11.97
N GLY A 72 20.81 6.13 11.18
CA GLY A 72 19.94 5.25 10.38
C GLY A 72 18.96 4.41 11.21
N TRP A 73 19.36 3.97 12.40
CA TRP A 73 18.49 3.20 13.30
C TRP A 73 17.33 4.03 13.86
N ARG A 74 17.58 5.30 14.22
CA ARG A 74 16.52 6.19 14.74
C ARG A 74 15.45 6.47 13.69
N CYS A 75 15.86 6.76 12.46
CA CYS A 75 14.93 6.94 11.34
C CYS A 75 14.15 5.66 11.03
N ARG A 76 14.81 4.49 11.03
CA ARG A 76 14.10 3.20 10.90
C ARG A 76 13.09 3.02 12.04
N TRP A 77 13.49 3.28 13.28
CA TRP A 77 12.61 3.20 14.44
C TRP A 77 11.39 4.11 14.30
N GLU A 78 11.57 5.35 13.84
CA GLU A 78 10.47 6.28 13.57
C GLU A 78 9.52 5.74 12.50
N MET A 79 10.03 5.23 11.38
CA MET A 79 9.20 4.61 10.33
C MET A 79 8.42 3.39 10.84
N TRP A 80 9.08 2.51 11.61
CA TRP A 80 8.42 1.37 12.26
C TRP A 80 7.36 1.81 13.27
N ARG A 81 7.65 2.84 14.07
CA ARG A 81 6.72 3.41 15.03
C ARG A 81 5.49 3.99 14.32
N GLU A 82 5.67 4.77 13.26
CA GLU A 82 4.56 5.32 12.46
C GLU A 82 3.71 4.22 11.82
N PHE A 83 4.34 3.18 11.30
CA PHE A 83 3.65 2.01 10.76
C PHE A 83 2.81 1.31 11.84
N PHE A 84 3.43 0.92 12.96
CA PHE A 84 2.72 0.21 14.02
C PHE A 84 1.65 1.07 14.70
N PHE A 85 1.89 2.37 14.85
CA PHE A 85 0.87 3.28 15.35
C PHE A 85 -0.34 3.31 14.41
N SER A 86 -0.11 3.41 13.09
CA SER A 86 -1.21 3.34 12.12
C SER A 86 -1.93 1.98 12.14
N PHE A 87 -1.17 0.90 12.23
CA PHE A 87 -1.67 -0.47 12.23
C PHE A 87 -2.53 -0.80 13.47
N PHE A 88 -2.12 -0.34 14.65
CA PHE A 88 -2.82 -0.66 15.91
C PHE A 88 -3.76 0.42 16.40
N ALA A 89 -3.54 1.70 16.06
CA ALA A 89 -4.27 2.83 16.63
C ALA A 89 -5.15 3.57 15.63
N GLU A 90 -4.83 3.56 14.33
CA GLU A 90 -5.64 4.25 13.30
C GLU A 90 -6.56 3.29 12.53
N THR A 91 -6.19 2.01 12.49
CA THR A 91 -6.92 0.97 11.77
C THR A 91 -7.07 -0.24 12.69
N GLU A 92 -8.12 -1.05 12.50
CA GLU A 92 -8.22 -2.37 13.13
C GLU A 92 -7.30 -3.39 12.40
N GLY A 93 -6.07 -2.96 12.09
CA GLY A 93 -5.08 -3.67 11.26
C GLY A 93 -5.11 -3.30 9.78
N SER A 94 -6.28 -3.01 9.20
CA SER A 94 -6.41 -2.70 7.78
C SER A 94 -7.62 -1.83 7.47
N ILE A 95 -7.69 -1.32 6.24
CA ILE A 95 -8.87 -0.64 5.71
C ILE A 95 -9.41 -1.39 4.49
N ARG A 96 -10.73 -1.34 4.32
CA ARG A 96 -11.48 -1.95 3.21
C ARG A 96 -12.43 -0.91 2.59
N PRO A 97 -11.92 0.00 1.75
CA PRO A 97 -12.76 1.03 1.15
C PRO A 97 -13.86 0.40 0.28
N CYS A 98 -15.11 0.76 0.56
CA CYS A 98 -16.22 0.51 -0.36
C CYS A 98 -16.21 1.61 -1.42
N LEU A 99 -16.29 1.23 -2.70
CA LEU A 99 -16.13 2.12 -3.84
C LEU A 99 -17.30 1.92 -4.81
N LYS A 100 -17.76 3.00 -5.45
CA LYS A 100 -18.72 2.92 -6.55
C LYS A 100 -18.00 2.67 -7.87
N ALA A 101 -18.71 2.06 -8.82
CA ALA A 101 -18.18 1.92 -10.17
C ALA A 101 -17.70 3.27 -10.72
N GLY A 102 -16.44 3.33 -11.16
CA GLY A 102 -15.80 4.55 -11.65
C GLY A 102 -15.12 5.43 -10.59
N ASP A 103 -15.24 5.12 -9.30
CA ASP A 103 -14.38 5.73 -8.27
C ASP A 103 -12.90 5.39 -8.54
N ILE A 104 -11.99 6.10 -7.88
CA ILE A 104 -10.55 5.89 -8.05
C ILE A 104 -9.90 5.71 -6.69
N LEU A 105 -9.25 4.56 -6.50
CA LEU A 105 -8.38 4.30 -5.35
C LEU A 105 -6.92 4.38 -5.81
N ILE A 106 -6.16 5.33 -5.26
CA ILE A 106 -4.73 5.51 -5.55
C ILE A 106 -3.94 5.24 -4.28
N TYR A 107 -2.89 4.43 -4.40
CA TYR A 107 -1.95 4.19 -3.31
C TYR A 107 -0.53 4.00 -3.83
N ASP A 108 0.45 4.14 -2.95
CA ASP A 108 1.86 3.83 -3.26
C ASP A 108 2.02 2.32 -3.45
N SER A 109 2.56 1.85 -4.58
CA SER A 109 2.62 0.41 -4.92
C SER A 109 3.44 -0.45 -3.94
N ARG A 110 4.12 0.16 -2.96
CA ARG A 110 4.81 -0.54 -1.87
C ARG A 110 3.90 -0.81 -0.67
N VAL A 111 2.67 -0.32 -0.68
CA VAL A 111 1.65 -0.63 0.34
C VAL A 111 1.33 -2.12 0.27
N ILE A 112 1.36 -2.76 1.44
CA ILE A 112 0.92 -4.14 1.62
C ILE A 112 -0.60 -4.17 1.50
N HIS A 113 -1.10 -4.99 0.58
CA HIS A 113 -2.51 -5.12 0.27
C HIS A 113 -2.88 -6.54 -0.15
N ARG A 114 -4.18 -6.79 -0.26
CA ARG A 114 -4.76 -7.99 -0.86
C ARG A 114 -6.14 -7.70 -1.47
N GLY A 115 -6.55 -8.53 -2.41
CA GLY A 115 -7.93 -8.65 -2.90
C GLY A 115 -8.63 -9.85 -2.29
#